data_AF-A0A6J6AHV2-F1
#
_entry.id   AF-A0A6J6AHV2-F1
#
_cell.length_a   1.000
_cell.length_b   1.000
_cell.length_c   1.000
_cell.angle_alpha   90.00
_cell.angle_beta   90.00
_cell.angle_gamma   90.00
#
_symmetry.space_group_name_H-M   'P 1'
#
loop_
_entity.id
_entity.type
_entity.pdbx_description
1 polymer ?
#
loop_
_entity_poly.entity_id
_entity_poly.type
_entity_poly.pdbx_seq_one_letter_code
_entity_poly.pdbx_strand_id
1 'polypeptide(L)'
;MTSPVVELIGVYDADSTLLGEISYWVGARFGITHCSLCELTHGLFTKKAEWKQCADSLAVPFRLFHRDDAPDDVLIALAGEFPAVLQRTTEGLKVILIKDELERFHGRTADFAEWITEHLSSS
;
A
#
# COMPACT_ATOMS: atom_id res chain seq x y z
N MET A 1 -25.27 7.85 -1.13
CA MET A 1 -24.30 8.93 -1.36
C MET A 1 -23.02 8.43 -0.72
N THR A 2 -21.99 8.15 -1.52
CA THR A 2 -20.68 7.77 -0.97
C THR A 2 -20.06 9.04 -0.38
N SER A 3 -19.53 8.97 0.84
CA SER A 3 -18.84 10.11 1.42
C SER A 3 -17.48 10.32 0.74
N PRO A 4 -17.03 11.56 0.59
CA PRO A 4 -15.82 11.87 -0.15
C PRO A 4 -14.60 11.21 0.48
N VAL A 5 -13.78 10.59 -0.36
CA VAL A 5 -12.46 10.09 0.03
C VAL A 5 -11.56 11.29 0.29
N VAL A 6 -10.84 11.29 1.42
CA VAL A 6 -9.91 12.35 1.81
C VAL A 6 -8.45 11.90 1.74
N GLU A 7 -8.20 10.59 1.81
CA GLU A 7 -6.86 10.01 1.83
C GLU A 7 -6.90 8.51 1.49
N LEU A 8 -5.86 8.02 0.82
CA LEU A 8 -5.53 6.61 0.72
C LEU A 8 -4.37 6.28 1.66
N ILE A 9 -4.42 5.09 2.26
CA ILE A 9 -3.45 4.64 3.26
C ILE A 9 -3.03 3.22 2.89
N GLY A 10 -1.74 3.02 2.63
CA GLY A 10 -1.17 1.69 2.43
C GLY A 10 -0.31 1.30 3.61
N VAL A 11 -0.48 0.08 4.11
CA VAL A 11 0.34 -0.48 5.19
C VAL A 11 1.06 -1.71 4.68
N TYR A 12 2.39 -1.67 4.72
CA TYR A 12 3.25 -2.79 4.35
C TYR A 12 3.20 -3.91 5.40
N ASP A 13 3.41 -5.15 4.97
CA ASP A 13 3.79 -6.24 5.88
C ASP A 13 5.32 -6.23 6.10
N ALA A 14 5.80 -5.14 6.70
CA ALA A 14 7.20 -4.94 7.06
C ALA A 14 7.29 -3.92 8.20
N ASP A 15 8.32 -4.03 9.04
CA ASP A 15 8.69 -3.00 10.01
C ASP A 15 9.59 -1.93 9.38
N SER A 16 9.50 -0.70 9.87
CA SER A 16 10.27 0.46 9.42
C SER A 16 11.79 0.24 9.44
N THR A 17 12.30 -0.53 10.40
CA THR A 17 13.71 -0.89 10.52
C THR A 17 14.22 -1.79 9.40
N LEU A 18 13.35 -2.60 8.80
CA LEU A 18 13.70 -3.56 7.76
C LEU A 18 13.84 -2.91 6.37
N LEU A 19 13.19 -1.76 6.16
CA LEU A 19 13.34 -0.96 4.93
C LEU A 19 14.59 -0.04 4.94
N GLY A 20 15.27 0.14 6.07
CA GLY A 20 16.55 0.88 6.09
C GLY A 20 17.71 0.11 5.46
N GLU A 21 17.63 -1.23 5.44
CA GLU A 21 18.71 -2.15 5.02
C GLU A 21 18.43 -2.82 3.66
N ILE A 22 17.65 -2.18 2.78
CA ILE A 22 17.16 -2.72 1.49
C ILE A 22 18.29 -3.06 0.50
N SER A 23 18.96 -4.19 0.73
CA SER A 23 19.89 -4.78 -0.22
C SER A 23 19.46 -6.15 -0.75
N TYR A 24 18.43 -6.81 -0.22
CA TYR A 24 18.11 -8.18 -0.62
C TYR A 24 16.61 -8.46 -0.75
N TRP A 25 16.01 -7.89 -1.79
CA TRP A 25 14.76 -8.40 -2.38
C TRP A 25 15.03 -9.69 -3.17
N VAL A 26 15.68 -10.67 -2.55
CA VAL A 26 15.94 -11.97 -3.18
C VAL A 26 15.13 -13.01 -2.43
N GLY A 27 14.24 -13.64 -3.18
CA GLY A 27 13.20 -14.52 -2.69
C GLY A 27 13.67 -15.68 -1.80
N ALA A 28 12.68 -16.16 -1.05
CA ALA A 28 12.50 -17.55 -0.65
C ALA A 28 13.56 -18.24 0.25
N ARG A 29 14.64 -17.57 0.71
CA ARG A 29 15.68 -18.26 1.51
C ARG A 29 15.93 -17.78 2.94
N PHE A 30 15.27 -16.70 3.40
CA PHE A 30 15.49 -16.16 4.75
C PHE A 30 14.24 -15.94 5.61
N GLY A 31 13.08 -16.52 5.25
CA GLY A 31 11.89 -16.46 6.10
C GLY A 31 11.26 -15.07 6.24
N ILE A 32 11.65 -14.12 5.38
CA ILE A 32 11.03 -12.80 5.27
C ILE A 32 9.75 -12.95 4.44
N THR A 33 8.62 -12.49 4.98
CA THR A 33 7.31 -12.59 4.35
C THR A 33 7.27 -11.82 3.03
N HIS A 34 6.65 -12.41 2.01
CA HIS A 34 6.41 -11.73 0.73
C HIS A 34 5.40 -10.60 0.95
N CYS A 35 5.83 -9.36 0.76
CA CYS A 35 5.00 -8.16 0.87
C CYS A 35 4.67 -7.63 -0.53
N SER A 36 3.49 -7.95 -1.04
CA SER A 36 3.03 -7.54 -2.38
C SER A 36 2.95 -6.02 -2.55
N LEU A 37 2.48 -5.28 -1.53
CA LEU A 37 2.47 -3.81 -1.58
C LEU A 37 3.89 -3.22 -1.66
N CYS A 38 4.86 -3.85 -1.01
CA CYS A 38 6.25 -3.44 -1.09
C CYS A 38 6.75 -3.58 -2.54
N GLU A 39 6.47 -4.71 -3.21
CA GLU A 39 6.83 -4.93 -4.62
C GLU A 39 6.17 -3.92 -5.57
N LEU A 40 4.95 -3.47 -5.25
CA LEU A 40 4.24 -2.48 -6.05
C LEU A 40 4.84 -1.08 -5.92
N THR A 41 5.44 -0.73 -4.77
CA THR A 41 5.92 0.63 -4.50
C THR A 41 7.43 0.80 -4.60
N HIS A 42 8.22 -0.28 -4.44
CA HIS A 42 9.69 -0.24 -4.42
C HIS A 42 10.31 -1.08 -5.55
N GLY A 43 11.45 -0.59 -6.06
CA GLY A 43 12.39 -1.35 -6.85
C GLY A 43 13.55 -1.82 -5.96
N LEU A 44 14.68 -2.21 -6.56
CA LEU A 44 15.80 -2.81 -5.83
C LEU A 44 16.41 -1.94 -4.73
N PHE A 45 16.38 -0.61 -4.88
CA PHE A 45 17.04 0.32 -3.96
C PHE A 45 16.19 1.54 -3.58
N THR A 46 15.16 1.87 -4.37
CA THR A 46 14.34 3.08 -4.18
C THR A 46 12.90 2.82 -4.59
N LYS A 47 11.98 3.70 -4.19
CA LYS A 47 10.61 3.69 -4.70
C LYS A 47 10.59 3.72 -6.23
N LYS A 48 9.76 2.89 -6.87
CA LYS A 48 9.58 2.87 -8.33
C LYS A 48 9.17 4.25 -8.84
N ALA A 49 9.69 4.66 -10.00
CA ALA A 49 9.38 5.96 -10.57
C ALA A 49 7.90 6.05 -10.97
N GLU A 50 7.38 4.95 -11.50
CA GLU A 50 5.98 4.75 -11.88
C GLU A 50 5.07 4.92 -10.67
N TRP A 51 5.46 4.36 -9.52
CA TRP A 51 4.72 4.52 -8.27
C TRP A 51 4.72 5.98 -7.80
N LYS A 52 5.89 6.64 -7.81
CA LYS A 52 5.98 8.06 -7.42
C LYS A 52 5.08 8.92 -8.30
N GLN A 53 5.16 8.75 -9.61
CA GLN A 53 4.33 9.48 -10.57
C GLN A 53 2.83 9.24 -10.34
N CYS A 54 2.43 8.00 -10.10
CA CYS A 54 1.05 7.68 -9.74
C CYS A 54 0.63 8.44 -8.48
N ALA A 55 1.35 8.27 -7.37
CA ALA A 55 1.03 8.88 -6.09
C ALA A 55 0.94 10.41 -6.15
N ASP A 56 1.83 11.06 -6.91
CA ASP A 56 1.83 12.51 -7.12
C ASP A 56 0.66 13.00 -7.99
N SER A 57 0.01 12.12 -8.77
CA SER A 57 -1.09 12.45 -9.68
C SER A 57 -2.49 12.21 -9.10
N LEU A 58 -2.59 11.54 -7.94
CA LEU A 58 -3.88 11.23 -7.31
C LEU A 58 -4.55 12.50 -6.77
N ALA A 59 -5.88 12.54 -6.84
CA ALA A 59 -6.67 13.66 -6.33
C ALA A 59 -6.62 13.81 -4.80
N VAL A 60 -6.22 12.76 -4.09
CA VAL A 60 -6.06 12.71 -2.63
C VAL A 60 -4.67 12.14 -2.31
N PRO A 61 -4.06 12.52 -1.17
CA PRO A 61 -2.78 11.95 -0.78
C PRO A 61 -2.88 10.43 -0.62
N PHE A 62 -1.83 9.74 -1.05
CA PHE A 62 -1.59 8.34 -0.69
C PHE A 62 -0.42 8.27 0.29
N ARG A 63 -0.70 7.97 1.56
CA ARG A 63 0.33 7.75 2.59
C ARG A 63 0.65 6.28 2.75
N LEU A 64 1.94 6.01 2.95
CA LEU A 64 2.47 4.66 3.13
C LEU A 64 3.10 4.54 4.50
N PHE A 65 2.77 3.46 5.19
CA PHE A 65 3.23 3.13 6.54
C PHE A 65 3.73 1.68 6.59
N HIS A 66 4.56 1.41 7.58
CA HIS A 66 4.93 0.10 8.08
C HIS A 66 3.96 -0.34 9.18
N ARG A 67 3.96 -1.63 9.51
CA ARG A 67 3.08 -2.16 10.55
C ARG A 67 3.35 -1.57 11.95
N ASP A 68 4.57 -1.09 12.18
CA ASP A 68 5.03 -0.51 13.45
C ASP A 68 4.95 1.03 13.51
N ASP A 69 4.62 1.70 12.39
CA ASP A 69 4.50 3.17 12.31
C ASP A 69 3.15 3.67 11.78
N ALA A 70 2.22 2.76 11.46
CA ALA A 70 0.86 3.11 11.04
C ALA A 70 0.03 3.69 12.21
N PRO A 71 -0.89 4.63 11.94
CA PRO A 71 -1.78 5.19 12.97
C PRO A 71 -2.65 4.13 13.66
N ASP A 72 -2.95 4.32 14.95
CA ASP A 72 -3.74 3.37 15.75
C ASP A 72 -5.09 3.00 15.13
N ASP A 73 -5.82 3.97 14.56
CA ASP A 73 -7.12 3.73 13.94
C ASP A 73 -7.02 2.87 12.67
N VAL A 74 -5.92 3.00 11.94
CA VAL A 74 -5.57 2.16 10.79
C VAL A 74 -5.24 0.75 11.25
N LEU A 75 -4.42 0.60 12.29
CA LEU A 75 -4.05 -0.71 12.85
C LEU A 75 -5.28 -1.47 13.38
N ILE A 76 -6.18 -0.77 14.08
CA ILE A 76 -7.45 -1.33 14.55
C ILE A 76 -8.32 -1.78 13.37
N ALA A 77 -8.42 -0.98 12.31
CA ALA A 77 -9.21 -1.31 11.13
C ALA A 77 -8.65 -2.53 10.36
N LEU A 78 -7.33 -2.73 10.40
CA LEU A 78 -6.66 -3.86 9.76
C LEU A 78 -6.72 -5.15 10.58
N ALA A 79 -6.88 -5.06 11.91
CA ALA A 79 -6.94 -6.22 12.80
C ALA A 79 -5.79 -7.23 12.61
N GLY A 80 -4.60 -6.74 12.25
CA GLY A 80 -3.40 -7.56 12.01
C GLY A 80 -3.25 -8.11 10.59
N GLU A 81 -4.16 -7.78 9.68
CA GLU A 81 -4.09 -8.18 8.27
C GLU A 81 -3.20 -7.23 7.47
N PHE A 82 -2.07 -7.74 6.96
CA PHE A 82 -1.10 -7.00 6.15
C PHE A 82 -0.60 -7.85 4.96
N PRO A 83 -0.11 -7.22 3.88
CA PRO A 83 -0.24 -5.79 3.57
C PRO A 83 -1.68 -5.45 3.16
N ALA A 84 -2.03 -4.17 3.25
CA ALA A 84 -3.37 -3.70 2.88
C ALA A 84 -3.39 -2.24 2.42
N VAL A 85 -4.44 -1.87 1.67
CA VAL A 85 -4.76 -0.48 1.33
C VAL A 85 -6.14 -0.14 1.87
N LEU A 86 -6.24 1.00 2.54
CA LEU A 86 -7.47 1.57 3.05
C LEU A 86 -7.77 2.89 2.36
N GLN A 87 -9.05 3.23 2.32
CA GLN A 87 -9.51 4.59 2.07
C GLN A 87 -10.04 5.20 3.36
N ARG A 88 -9.75 6.48 3.56
CA ARG A 88 -10.36 7.30 4.60
C ARG A 88 -11.40 8.22 3.96
N THR A 89 -12.61 8.21 4.50
CA THR A 89 -13.68 9.16 4.17
C THR A 89 -14.06 9.98 5.39
N THR A 90 -15.01 10.91 5.24
CA THR A 90 -15.60 11.64 6.38
C THR A 90 -16.38 10.74 7.35
N GLU A 91 -16.71 9.51 6.95
CA GLU A 91 -17.46 8.54 7.77
C GLU A 91 -16.56 7.50 8.45
N GLY A 92 -15.30 7.36 8.02
CA GLY A 92 -14.35 6.45 8.65
C GLY A 92 -13.36 5.82 7.69
N LEU A 93 -12.73 4.74 8.15
CA LEU A 93 -11.79 3.93 7.39
C LEU A 93 -12.48 2.71 6.80
N LYS A 94 -12.08 2.35 5.57
CA LYS A 94 -12.51 1.13 4.90
C LYS A 94 -11.32 0.50 4.19
N VAL A 95 -11.09 -0.79 4.43
CA VAL A 95 -10.11 -1.58 3.66
C VAL A 95 -10.65 -1.76 2.24
N ILE A 96 -9.83 -1.46 1.23
CA ILE A 96 -10.19 -1.53 -0.20
C ILE A 96 -9.36 -2.54 -0.99
N LEU A 97 -8.16 -2.89 -0.49
CA LEU A 97 -7.36 -4.00 -1.00
C LEU A 97 -6.74 -4.76 0.16
N ILE A 98 -6.93 -6.07 0.17
CA ILE A 98 -6.22 -7.00 1.07
C ILE A 98 -5.06 -7.69 0.36
N LYS A 99 -4.25 -8.42 1.12
CA LYS A 99 -3.08 -9.16 0.64
C LYS A 99 -3.34 -9.94 -0.66
N ASP A 100 -4.34 -10.81 -0.68
CA ASP A 100 -4.64 -11.68 -1.82
C ASP A 100 -5.03 -10.88 -3.08
N GLU A 101 -5.59 -9.69 -2.92
CA GLU A 101 -5.94 -8.80 -4.04
C GLU A 101 -4.70 -8.04 -4.54
N LEU A 102 -3.84 -7.61 -3.62
CA LEU A 102 -2.56 -6.98 -3.94
C LEU A 102 -1.62 -7.94 -4.69
N GLU A 103 -1.62 -9.23 -4.34
CA GLU A 103 -0.82 -10.26 -5.01
C GLU A 103 -1.23 -10.47 -6.49
N ARG A 104 -2.49 -10.18 -6.86
CA ARG A 104 -2.98 -10.31 -8.24
C ARG A 104 -2.37 -9.31 -9.22
N PHE A 105 -1.78 -8.22 -8.71
CA PHE A 105 -1.03 -7.30 -9.55
C PHE A 105 0.34 -7.86 -9.95
N HIS A 106 0.82 -8.93 -9.32
CA HIS A 106 2.08 -9.60 -9.66
C HIS A 106 3.28 -8.62 -9.74
N GLY A 107 3.33 -7.65 -8.82
CA GLY A 107 4.37 -6.62 -8.78
C GLY A 107 4.33 -5.60 -9.93
N ARG A 108 3.31 -5.65 -10.81
CA ARG A 108 3.11 -4.70 -11.92
C ARG A 108 2.51 -3.40 -11.39
N THR A 109 3.39 -2.45 -11.13
CA THR A 109 3.04 -1.13 -10.59
C THR A 109 2.10 -0.34 -11.50
N ALA A 110 2.18 -0.52 -12.82
CA ALA A 110 1.28 0.15 -13.77
C ALA A 110 -0.18 -0.28 -13.56
N ASP A 111 -0.45 -1.59 -13.50
CA ASP A 111 -1.79 -2.14 -13.26
C ASP A 111 -2.37 -1.65 -11.92
N PHE A 112 -1.53 -1.60 -10.88
CA PHE A 112 -1.94 -1.08 -9.57
C PHE A 112 -2.26 0.42 -9.61
N ALA A 113 -1.44 1.21 -10.31
CA ALA A 113 -1.66 2.65 -10.49
C ALA A 113 -2.96 2.95 -11.24
N GLU A 114 -3.25 2.17 -12.31
CA GLU A 114 -4.49 2.27 -13.06
C GLU A 114 -5.69 1.95 -12.17
N TRP A 115 -5.68 0.81 -11.49
CA TRP A 115 -6.77 0.40 -10.60
C TRP A 115 -7.08 1.44 -9.53
N ILE A 116 -6.06 2.02 -8.89
CA ILE A 116 -6.28 3.04 -7.84
C ILE A 116 -6.87 4.33 -8.39
N THR A 117 -6.43 4.73 -9.58
CA THR A 117 -6.95 5.93 -10.25
C THR A 117 -8.43 5.75 -10.59
N GLU A 118 -8.80 4.56 -11.09
CA GLU A 118 -10.19 4.20 -11.39
C GLU A 118 -11.06 4.10 -10.13
N HIS A 119 -10.54 3.49 -9.06
CA HIS A 119 -11.23 3.36 -7.77
C HIS A 119 -11.57 4.74 -7.19
N LEU A 120 -10.63 5.68 -7.21
CA LEU A 120 -10.88 7.05 -6.74
C LEU A 120 -11.86 7.82 -7.64
N SER A 121 -11.85 7.57 -8.95
CA SER A 121 -12.75 8.23 -9.90
C SER A 121 -14.20 7.73 -9.78
N SER A 122 -14.38 6.52 -9.23
CA SER A 122 -15.68 5.85 -9.09
C SER A 122 -16.26 5.93 -7.67
N SER A 123 -15.52 6.52 -6.71
CA SER A 123 -15.89 6.61 -5.30
C SER A 123 -16.61 7.90 -4.95
#